data_AF-A0A165L5B5-F1
#
_entry.id   AF-A0A165L5B5-F1
#
_cell.length_a   1.000
_cell.length_b   1.000
_cell.length_c   1.000
_cell.angle_alpha   90.00
_cell.angle_beta   90.00
_cell.angle_gamma   90.00
#
_symmetry.space_group_name_H-M   'P 1'
#
loop_
_entity.id
_entity.type
_entity.pdbx_description
1 polymer ?
#
loop_
_entity_poly.entity_id
_entity_poly.type
_entity_poly.pdbx_seq_one_letter_code
_entity_poly.pdbx_strand_id
1 'polypeptide(L)'
;MADTIVEEISELGYPNKELESLLRGAQQQYLEQVEEHGPEKNWLQDEARWHIWKACDELFQARDHAHRGDYKQSRYHFGDALNHMLFAMEIVHMEA
;
A
#
# COMPACT_ATOMS: atom_id res chain seq x y z
N MET A 1 -2.20 19.09 -33.55
CA MET A 1 -1.92 17.65 -33.37
C MET A 1 -2.10 17.39 -31.90
N ALA A 2 -3.09 16.58 -31.51
CA ALA A 2 -3.25 16.19 -30.12
C ALA A 2 -2.21 15.11 -29.86
N ASP A 3 -1.12 15.46 -29.19
CA ASP A 3 -0.16 14.49 -28.67
C ASP A 3 -0.94 13.57 -27.74
N THR A 4 -1.25 12.38 -28.27
CA THR A 4 -1.88 11.33 -27.48
C THR A 4 -0.76 10.78 -26.62
N ILE A 5 -0.61 11.33 -25.41
CA ILE A 5 0.25 10.76 -24.39
C ILE A 5 -0.33 9.36 -24.13
N VAL A 6 0.28 8.35 -24.76
CA VAL A 6 -0.02 6.96 -24.44
C VAL A 6 0.52 6.77 -23.03
N GLU A 7 -0.36 6.89 -22.03
CA GLU A 7 0.01 6.54 -20.67
C GLU A 7 0.43 5.08 -20.69
N GLU A 8 1.69 4.82 -20.32
CA GLU A 8 2.16 3.46 -20.16
C GLU A 8 1.32 2.78 -19.09
N ILE A 9 0.62 1.73 -19.50
CA ILE A 9 -0.22 0.92 -18.63
C ILE A 9 0.66 -0.20 -18.08
N SER A 10 0.66 -0.36 -16.76
CA SER A 10 1.35 -1.45 -16.07
C SER A 10 0.80 -2.83 -16.49
N GLU A 11 1.54 -3.90 -16.20
CA GLU A 11 1.07 -5.28 -16.39
C GLU A 11 -0.26 -5.56 -15.65
N LEU A 12 -0.59 -4.75 -14.65
CA LEU A 12 -1.81 -4.83 -13.83
C LEU A 12 -2.97 -4.01 -14.39
N GLY A 13 -2.80 -3.34 -15.53
CA GLY A 13 -3.87 -2.56 -16.17
C GLY A 13 -4.06 -1.15 -15.60
N TYR A 14 -3.21 -0.70 -14.68
CA TYR A 14 -3.24 0.66 -14.13
C TYR A 14 -2.27 1.58 -14.87
N PRO A 15 -2.60 2.88 -15.07
CA PRO A 15 -1.62 3.85 -15.55
C PRO A 15 -0.40 3.87 -14.62
N ASN A 16 0.81 3.77 -15.18
CA ASN A 16 2.06 3.69 -14.40
C ASN A 16 2.21 4.83 -13.39
N LYS A 17 1.77 6.04 -13.75
CA LYS A 17 1.80 7.21 -12.85
C LYS A 17 0.93 7.02 -11.60
N GLU A 18 -0.23 6.38 -11.75
CA GLU A 18 -1.11 6.10 -10.61
C GLU A 18 -0.49 5.04 -9.70
N LEU A 19 0.10 3.98 -10.29
CA LEU A 19 0.82 2.96 -9.56
C LEU A 19 2.01 3.55 -8.78
N GLU A 20 2.83 4.38 -9.43
CA GLU A 20 3.94 5.07 -8.78
C GLU A 20 3.46 5.97 -7.63
N SER A 21 2.37 6.71 -7.83
CA SER A 21 1.82 7.57 -6.79
C SER A 21 1.34 6.76 -5.58
N LEU A 22 0.71 5.59 -5.81
CA LEU A 22 0.28 4.68 -4.75
C LEU A 22 1.47 4.13 -3.97
N LEU A 23 2.49 3.65 -4.67
CA LEU A 23 3.69 3.09 -4.06
C LEU A 23 4.45 4.15 -3.24
N ARG A 24 4.61 5.37 -3.77
CA ARG A 24 5.21 6.48 -3.03
C ARG A 24 4.41 6.85 -1.79
N GLY A 25 3.08 6.90 -1.90
CA GLY A 25 2.20 7.20 -0.76
C GLY A 25 2.30 6.15 0.34
N ALA A 26 2.24 4.87 -0.01
CA ALA A 26 2.40 3.76 0.93
C ALA A 26 3.77 3.78 1.63
N GLN A 27 4.84 4.01 0.86
CA GLN A 27 6.18 4.15 1.42
C GLN A 27 6.31 5.37 2.34
N GLN A 28 5.71 6.50 1.99
CA GLN A 28 5.73 7.68 2.83
C GLN A 28 5.01 7.42 4.15
N GLN A 29 3.81 6.84 4.12
CA GLN A 29 3.10 6.46 5.34
C GLN A 29 3.90 5.47 6.19
N TYR A 30 4.57 4.50 5.54
CA TYR A 30 5.48 3.60 6.23
C TYR A 30 6.55 4.37 7.01
N LEU A 31 7.26 5.27 6.32
CA LEU A 31 8.34 6.07 6.91
C LEU A 31 7.85 7.00 8.02
N GLU A 32 6.71 7.67 7.83
CA GLU A 32 6.11 8.56 8.82
C GLU A 32 5.79 7.80 10.12
N GLN A 33 5.25 6.59 9.99
CA GLN A 33 4.92 5.76 11.15
C GLN A 33 6.17 5.18 11.83
N VAL A 34 7.19 4.80 11.06
CA VAL A 34 8.50 4.41 11.60
C VAL A 34 9.16 5.58 12.34
N GLU A 35 9.06 6.80 11.81
CA GLU A 35 9.60 8.01 12.45
C GLU A 35 8.84 8.36 13.74
N GLU A 36 7.51 8.34 13.72
CA GLU A 36 6.66 8.69 14.86
C GLU A 36 6.86 7.73 16.05
N HIS A 37 6.98 6.44 15.77
CA HIS A 37 6.95 5.42 16.81
C HIS A 37 8.32 4.78 17.09
N GLY A 38 9.31 5.07 16.26
CA GLY A 38 10.66 4.53 16.31
C GLY A 38 10.76 3.14 15.66
N PRO A 39 11.96 2.76 15.18
CA PRO A 39 12.23 1.39 14.76
C PRO A 39 12.09 0.46 15.98
N GLU A 40 11.58 -0.75 15.77
CA GLU A 40 11.57 -1.84 16.77
C GLU A 40 10.61 -1.72 17.98
N LYS A 41 9.53 -0.93 17.98
CA LYS A 41 8.58 -0.90 19.13
C LYS A 41 7.09 -1.07 18.81
N ASN A 42 6.50 -2.18 19.26
CA ASN A 42 5.15 -2.40 19.85
C ASN A 42 3.84 -1.87 19.21
N TRP A 43 3.85 -1.04 18.17
CA TRP A 43 2.62 -0.63 17.46
C TRP A 43 2.33 -1.54 16.25
N LEU A 44 3.35 -2.25 15.79
CA LEU A 44 3.23 -3.58 15.24
C LEU A 44 2.73 -4.45 16.40
N GLN A 45 1.58 -5.11 16.29
CA GLN A 45 1.51 -6.39 17.01
C GLN A 45 2.71 -7.17 16.48
N ASP A 46 3.66 -7.59 17.34
CA ASP A 46 5.04 -8.02 17.02
C ASP A 46 5.17 -9.17 15.99
N GLU A 47 4.09 -9.54 15.31
CA GLU A 47 4.01 -10.61 14.34
C GLU A 47 3.72 -10.04 12.94
N ALA A 48 4.63 -10.29 12.00
CA ALA A 48 4.41 -10.04 10.57
C ALA A 48 3.06 -10.61 10.06
N ARG A 49 2.56 -11.67 10.71
CA ARG A 49 1.25 -12.28 10.43
C ARG A 49 0.09 -11.31 10.60
N TRP A 50 0.10 -10.44 11.62
CA TRP A 50 -0.96 -9.46 11.81
C TRP A 50 -0.98 -8.45 10.66
N HIS A 51 0.19 -7.95 10.28
CA HIS A 51 0.34 -7.04 9.15
C HIS A 51 -0.09 -7.68 7.83
N ILE A 52 0.26 -8.93 7.59
CA ILE A 52 -0.22 -9.68 6.41
C ILE A 52 -1.75 -9.81 6.44
N TRP A 53 -2.34 -10.17 7.57
CA TRP A 53 -3.79 -10.27 7.70
C TRP A 53 -4.48 -8.94 7.45
N LYS A 54 -3.96 -7.84 8.03
CA LYS A 54 -4.45 -6.49 7.79
C LYS A 54 -4.31 -6.07 6.33
N ALA A 55 -3.18 -6.33 5.69
CA ALA A 55 -3.02 -6.06 4.26
C ALA A 55 -4.07 -6.79 3.41
N CYS A 56 -4.37 -8.05 3.72
CA CYS A 56 -5.43 -8.79 3.04
C CYS A 56 -6.82 -8.15 3.25
N ASP A 57 -7.13 -7.75 4.48
CA ASP A 57 -8.38 -7.05 4.82
C ASP A 57 -8.53 -5.73 4.04
N GLU A 58 -7.48 -4.91 4.01
CA GLU A 58 -7.46 -3.66 3.24
C GLU A 58 -7.61 -3.91 1.73
N LEU A 59 -7.02 -4.99 1.18
CA LEU A 59 -7.25 -5.37 -0.22
C LEU A 59 -8.71 -5.77 -0.51
N PHE A 60 -9.39 -6.44 0.43
CA PHE A 60 -10.81 -6.74 0.28
C PHE A 60 -11.65 -5.48 0.31
N GLN A 61 -11.34 -4.53 1.20
CA GLN A 61 -12.01 -3.23 1.24
C GLN A 61 -11.75 -2.44 -0.05
N ALA A 62 -10.51 -2.43 -0.55
CA ALA A 62 -10.15 -1.78 -1.81
C ALA A 62 -10.97 -2.32 -2.99
N ARG A 63 -11.13 -3.65 -3.08
CA ARG A 63 -11.96 -4.31 -4.09
C ARG A 63 -13.42 -3.90 -3.97
N ASP A 64 -13.98 -3.93 -2.77
CA ASP A 64 -15.40 -3.63 -2.54
C ASP A 64 -15.73 -2.18 -2.86
N HIS A 65 -14.84 -1.23 -2.56
CA HIS A 65 -14.97 0.15 -2.99
C HIS A 65 -14.86 0.30 -4.51
N ALA A 66 -13.93 -0.40 -5.17
CA ALA A 66 -13.80 -0.39 -6.63
C ALA A 66 -15.08 -0.89 -7.32
N HIS A 67 -15.69 -1.97 -6.83
CA HIS A 67 -16.95 -2.50 -7.36
C HIS A 67 -18.11 -1.52 -7.22
N ARG A 68 -18.08 -0.64 -6.22
CA ARG A 68 -19.08 0.42 -6.00
C ARG A 68 -18.79 1.70 -6.80
N GLY A 69 -17.69 1.73 -7.56
CA GLY A 69 -17.23 2.92 -8.29
C GLY A 69 -16.54 3.97 -7.41
N ASP A 70 -16.27 3.66 -6.14
CA ASP A 70 -15.58 4.54 -5.21
C ASP A 70 -14.06 4.37 -5.31
N TYR A 71 -13.51 4.79 -6.44
CA TYR A 71 -12.09 4.62 -6.73
C TYR A 71 -11.17 5.43 -5.81
N LYS A 72 -11.69 6.50 -5.19
CA LYS A 72 -10.91 7.28 -4.22
C LYS A 72 -10.65 6.46 -2.95
N GLN A 73 -11.69 5.88 -2.36
CA GLN A 73 -11.53 5.02 -1.20
C GLN A 73 -10.79 3.73 -1.55
N SER A 74 -11.06 3.16 -2.74
CA SER A 74 -10.34 1.98 -3.22
C SER A 74 -8.82 2.20 -3.23
N ARG A 75 -8.36 3.32 -3.79
CA ARG A 75 -6.94 3.70 -3.80
C ARG A 75 -6.37 3.91 -2.41
N TYR A 76 -7.16 4.49 -1.50
CA TYR A 76 -6.74 4.70 -0.12
C TYR A 76 -6.46 3.36 0.57
N HIS A 77 -7.42 2.43 0.56
CA HIS A 77 -7.25 1.09 1.12
C HIS A 77 -6.15 0.29 0.44
N PHE A 78 -5.94 0.47 -0.87
CA PHE A 78 -4.84 -0.17 -1.58
C PHE A 78 -3.47 0.35 -1.08
N GLY A 79 -3.35 1.65 -0.82
CA GLY A 79 -2.16 2.24 -0.20
C GLY A 79 -1.90 1.71 1.20
N ASP A 80 -2.94 1.65 2.04
CA ASP A 80 -2.84 1.11 3.41
C ASP A 80 -2.42 -0.37 3.40
N ALA A 81 -2.93 -1.17 2.45
CA ALA A 81 -2.50 -2.55 2.28
C ALA A 81 -1.00 -2.67 1.98
N LEU A 82 -0.49 -1.86 1.05
CA LEU A 82 0.92 -1.83 0.69
C LEU A 82 1.79 -1.38 1.88
N ASN A 83 1.32 -0.41 2.64
CA ASN A 83 1.97 0.05 3.87
C ASN A 83 2.10 -1.10 4.88
N HIS A 84 1.02 -1.86 5.12
CA HIS A 84 1.06 -3.06 5.96
C HIS A 84 2.02 -4.14 5.44
N MET A 85 2.13 -4.33 4.13
CA MET A 85 3.11 -5.25 3.55
C MET A 85 4.56 -4.80 3.83
N LEU A 86 4.85 -3.50 3.73
CA LEU A 86 6.17 -2.96 4.06
C LEU A 86 6.54 -3.21 5.52
N PHE A 87 5.61 -3.04 6.46
CA PHE A 87 5.83 -3.42 7.87
C PHE A 87 6.14 -4.90 8.05
N ALA A 88 5.36 -5.78 7.41
CA ALA A 88 5.59 -7.22 7.50
C ALA A 88 6.98 -7.61 6.96
N MET A 89 7.41 -6.98 5.86
CA MET A 89 8.73 -7.21 5.27
C MET A 89 9.86 -6.74 6.19
N GLU A 90 9.72 -5.57 6.82
CA GLU A 90 10.70 -5.06 7.77
C GLU A 90 10.85 -5.99 8.98
N ILE A 91 9.73 -6.43 9.57
CA ILE A 91 9.76 -7.39 10.70
C ILE A 91 10.53 -8.66 10.32
N VAL A 92 10.19 -9.27 9.19
CA VAL A 92 10.84 -10.50 8.71
C VAL A 92 12.32 -10.27 8.44
N HIS A 93 12.71 -9.07 7.95
CA HIS A 93 14.11 -8.75 7.70
C HIS A 93 14.92 -8.61 8.99
N MET A 94 14.33 -8.05 10.06
CA MET A 94 14.99 -7.93 11.37
C MET A 94 15.16 -9.27 12.10
N GLU A 95 14.30 -10.26 11.81
CA GLU A 95 14.37 -11.60 12.41
C GLU A 95 15.37 -12.56 11.71
N ALA A 96 15.88 -12.19 10.53
CA ALA A 96 16.75 -13.01 9.68
C ALA A 96 18.25 -12.81 9.97
#